data_AF-Q2KFY5-F1
#
_entry.id   AF-Q2KFY5-F1
#
_cell.length_a   1.000
_cell.length_b   1.000
_cell.length_c   1.000
_cell.angle_alpha   90.00
_cell.angle_beta   90.00
_cell.angle_gamma   90.00
#
_symmetry.space_group_name_H-M   'P 1'
#
loop_
_entity.id
_entity.type
_entity.pdbx_description
1 polymer ?
#
loop_
_entity_poly.entity_id
_entity_poly.type
_entity_poly.pdbx_seq_one_letter_code
_entity_poly.pdbx_strand_id
1 'polypeptide(L)'
;MGPPSSASSQPATPKVTLAEASEVRALDANIYSANFHKAFRIAMVPHGGYVATCFLRVAALHLRRSSRDQPDTMTAHLEYLDRTEVGPAIFVVEEMKAGRQTTVLQITLYQARDGVKNPLPTSAPWLPADGTAKREVVAFVKNTDFDKLEGLTLKTGFKLEPPPDAMPPSLARMRQGHDPLWCRYPAPAHHRALTQPAFKALEYYSPRAESKAGPTAAAGLLDRWIRFANGERFTRRISGFRGRRVAHDRRVLPPGPATYGR
;
A
#
# COMPACT_ATOMS: atom_id res chain seq x y z
N MET A 1 -4.92 12.70 47.18
CA MET A 1 -4.66 11.64 46.19
C MET A 1 -5.27 12.08 44.87
N GLY A 2 -4.45 12.57 43.93
CA GLY A 2 -4.92 12.89 42.57
C GLY A 2 -4.99 11.62 41.72
N PRO A 3 -5.87 11.55 40.72
CA PRO A 3 -5.95 10.37 39.85
C PRO A 3 -4.67 10.25 39.01
N PRO A 4 -4.21 9.02 38.71
CA PRO A 4 -3.02 8.83 37.89
C PRO A 4 -3.28 9.32 36.46
N SER A 5 -2.40 10.22 36.00
CA SER A 5 -2.30 10.64 34.61
C SER A 5 -2.00 9.41 33.74
N SER A 6 -2.99 8.97 32.96
CA SER A 6 -2.78 7.97 31.92
C SER A 6 -2.06 8.62 30.75
N ALA A 7 -0.73 8.73 30.87
CA ALA A 7 0.12 9.04 29.74
C ALA A 7 -0.10 7.95 28.68
N SER A 8 -0.87 8.28 27.63
CA SER A 8 -1.00 7.40 26.48
C SER A 8 0.38 7.25 25.86
N SER A 9 1.04 6.13 26.10
CA SER A 9 2.31 5.82 25.45
C SER A 9 2.07 5.81 23.94
N GLN A 10 2.67 6.78 23.24
CA GLN A 10 2.64 6.76 21.78
C GLN A 10 3.35 5.47 21.33
N PRO A 11 2.73 4.67 20.46
CA PRO A 11 3.40 3.47 19.95
C PRO A 11 4.68 3.88 19.24
N ALA A 12 5.76 3.15 19.50
CA ALA A 12 7.08 3.41 18.94
C ALA A 12 7.00 3.56 17.42
N THR A 13 7.45 4.72 16.94
CA THR A 13 7.52 5.07 15.53
C THR A 13 8.35 4.03 14.77
N PRO A 14 7.92 3.55 13.59
CA PRO A 14 8.76 2.69 12.77
C PRO A 14 10.07 3.41 12.47
N LYS A 15 11.22 2.79 12.81
CA LYS A 15 12.55 3.36 12.58
C LYS A 15 12.92 3.48 11.08
N VAL A 16 12.18 2.81 10.19
CA VAL A 16 12.42 2.78 8.74
C VAL A 16 11.21 3.34 8.01
N THR A 17 11.44 4.28 7.10
CA THR A 17 10.41 4.89 6.23
C THR A 17 9.99 3.96 5.11
N LEU A 18 8.82 4.20 4.52
CA LEU A 18 8.40 3.45 3.33
C LEU A 18 9.31 3.77 2.14
N ALA A 19 9.72 5.04 1.99
CA ALA A 19 10.67 5.45 0.96
C ALA A 19 11.98 4.67 0.99
N GLU A 20 12.57 4.48 2.18
CA GLU A 20 13.79 3.68 2.38
C GLU A 20 13.52 2.20 2.14
N ALA A 21 12.47 1.65 2.75
CA ALA A 21 12.17 0.22 2.61
C ALA A 21 11.79 -0.18 1.18
N SER A 22 11.23 0.73 0.39
CA SER A 22 10.84 0.47 -1.00
C SER A 22 11.91 0.88 -2.01
N GLU A 23 13.14 1.18 -1.58
CA GLU A 23 14.24 1.48 -2.49
C GLU A 23 14.43 0.36 -3.52
N VAL A 24 14.62 0.76 -4.78
CA VAL A 24 14.89 -0.15 -5.90
C VAL A 24 16.14 0.33 -6.61
N ARG A 25 16.97 -0.60 -7.08
CA ARG A 25 18.24 -0.31 -7.74
C ARG A 25 18.29 -0.96 -9.11
N ALA A 26 18.74 -0.22 -10.12
CA ALA A 26 18.99 -0.80 -11.43
C ALA A 26 20.27 -1.65 -11.36
N LEU A 27 20.15 -2.90 -11.80
CA LEU A 27 21.28 -3.84 -11.92
C LEU A 27 21.77 -3.93 -13.36
N ASP A 28 20.87 -3.76 -14.32
CA ASP A 28 21.12 -3.77 -15.77
C ASP A 28 20.11 -2.85 -16.47
N ALA A 29 20.04 -2.87 -17.80
CA ALA A 29 19.07 -2.10 -18.60
C ALA A 29 17.61 -2.39 -18.19
N ASN A 30 17.27 -3.68 -18.09
CA ASN A 30 15.91 -4.16 -17.87
C ASN A 30 15.76 -4.93 -16.55
N ILE A 31 16.79 -4.92 -15.69
CA ILE A 31 16.83 -5.71 -14.45
C ILE A 31 17.06 -4.79 -13.26
N TYR A 32 16.24 -4.97 -12.23
CA TYR A 32 16.23 -4.15 -11.02
C TYR A 32 16.19 -5.04 -9.80
N SER A 33 16.69 -4.55 -8.67
CA SER A 33 16.63 -5.24 -7.37
C SER A 33 15.90 -4.41 -6.32
N ALA A 34 15.31 -5.11 -5.36
CA ALA A 34 14.85 -4.57 -4.09
C ALA A 34 15.16 -5.55 -2.95
N ASN A 35 14.98 -5.09 -1.71
CA ASN A 35 15.05 -5.95 -0.53
C ASN A 35 13.84 -5.69 0.36
N PHE A 36 12.90 -6.64 0.40
CA PHE A 36 11.64 -6.48 1.12
C PHE A 36 11.86 -6.49 2.62
N HIS A 37 11.56 -5.36 3.26
CA HIS A 37 11.82 -5.13 4.66
C HIS A 37 10.70 -5.68 5.56
N LYS A 38 11.08 -6.39 6.64
CA LYS A 38 10.15 -6.99 7.61
C LYS A 38 9.20 -6.02 8.31
N ALA A 39 9.50 -4.71 8.31
CA ALA A 39 8.62 -3.70 8.89
C ALA A 39 7.31 -3.52 8.12
N PHE A 40 7.27 -3.90 6.84
CA PHE A 40 6.11 -3.72 5.97
C PHE A 40 5.44 -5.05 5.61
N ARG A 41 5.45 -6.01 6.53
CA ARG A 41 4.78 -7.32 6.36
C ARG A 41 3.42 -7.39 7.07
N ILE A 42 2.57 -8.30 6.60
CA ILE A 42 1.40 -8.80 7.31
C ILE A 42 1.67 -10.28 7.62
N ALA A 43 1.64 -10.64 8.91
CA ALA A 43 2.09 -11.93 9.40
C ALA A 43 3.53 -12.23 8.97
N MET A 44 3.74 -13.15 8.03
CA MET A 44 5.06 -13.53 7.53
C MET A 44 5.39 -12.99 6.14
N VAL A 45 4.40 -12.49 5.41
CA VAL A 45 4.51 -12.11 3.99
C VAL A 45 4.54 -10.59 3.85
N PRO A 46 5.40 -10.01 2.98
CA PRO A 46 5.35 -8.59 2.65
C PRO A 46 3.92 -8.11 2.29
N HIS A 47 3.56 -6.92 2.75
CA HIS A 47 2.24 -6.35 2.43
C HIS A 47 2.13 -6.11 0.92
N GLY A 48 1.03 -6.55 0.30
CA GLY A 48 0.87 -6.39 -1.15
C GLY A 48 0.95 -4.92 -1.61
N GLY A 49 0.43 -3.96 -0.85
CA GLY A 49 0.60 -2.54 -1.20
C GLY A 49 2.07 -2.07 -1.15
N TYR A 50 2.88 -2.67 -0.29
CA TYR A 50 4.32 -2.39 -0.23
C TYR A 50 5.06 -3.00 -1.41
N VAL A 51 4.74 -4.24 -1.78
CA VAL A 51 5.24 -4.88 -3.01
C VAL A 51 4.85 -4.07 -4.24
N ALA A 52 3.58 -3.67 -4.36
CA ALA A 52 3.08 -2.83 -5.43
C ALA A 52 3.83 -1.50 -5.53
N THR A 53 4.18 -0.89 -4.39
CA THR A 53 4.99 0.33 -4.37
C THR A 53 6.37 0.11 -5.01
N CYS A 54 7.01 -1.05 -4.79
CA CYS A 54 8.27 -1.37 -5.45
C CYS A 54 8.12 -1.49 -6.97
N PHE A 55 7.03 -2.11 -7.45
CA PHE A 55 6.71 -2.16 -8.89
C PHE A 55 6.58 -0.76 -9.52
N LEU A 56 5.84 0.14 -8.87
CA LEU A 56 5.68 1.52 -9.37
C LEU A 56 7.02 2.26 -9.40
N ARG A 57 7.89 2.00 -8.43
CA ARG A 57 9.24 2.59 -8.38
C ARG A 57 10.16 2.03 -9.46
N VAL A 58 10.09 0.73 -9.76
CA VAL A 58 10.82 0.12 -10.88
C VAL A 58 10.37 0.74 -12.20
N ALA A 59 9.04 0.84 -12.44
CA ALA A 59 8.50 1.47 -13.64
C ALA A 59 9.00 2.92 -13.80
N ALA A 60 8.92 3.71 -12.72
CA ALA A 60 9.39 5.09 -12.72
C ALA A 60 10.90 5.19 -12.98
N LEU A 61 11.73 4.36 -12.33
CA LEU A 61 13.18 4.37 -12.51
C LEU A 61 13.58 3.96 -13.93
N HIS A 62 12.94 2.91 -14.47
CA HIS A 62 13.18 2.45 -15.83
C HIS A 62 12.90 3.55 -16.86
N LEU A 63 11.73 4.21 -16.75
CA LEU A 63 11.33 5.20 -17.74
C LEU A 63 12.03 6.55 -17.58
N ARG A 64 12.51 6.92 -16.38
CA ARG A 64 13.40 8.08 -16.19
C ARG A 64 14.75 7.91 -16.89
N ARG A 65 15.20 6.67 -17.05
CA ARG A 65 16.45 6.33 -17.76
C ARG A 65 16.24 6.18 -19.27
N SER A 66 14.98 6.19 -19.73
CA SER A 66 14.65 6.12 -21.14
C SER A 66 14.62 7.53 -21.76
N SER A 67 14.72 7.61 -23.08
CA SER A 67 14.59 8.88 -23.82
C SER A 67 13.19 9.50 -23.76
N ARG A 68 12.16 8.75 -23.33
CA ARG A 68 10.77 9.21 -23.26
C ARG A 68 10.46 9.97 -21.97
N ASP A 69 11.20 9.70 -20.90
CA ASP A 69 10.99 10.24 -19.54
C ASP A 69 9.52 10.28 -19.12
N GLN A 70 8.92 9.09 -18.99
CA GLN A 70 7.52 8.90 -18.59
C GLN A 70 7.44 8.26 -17.19
N PRO A 71 7.80 8.97 -16.11
CA PRO A 71 7.96 8.39 -14.79
C PRO A 71 6.64 8.11 -14.06
N ASP A 72 5.54 8.72 -14.48
CA ASP A 72 4.30 8.74 -13.71
C ASP A 72 3.39 7.59 -14.08
N THR A 73 3.04 6.74 -13.11
CA THR A 73 2.09 5.65 -13.33
C THR A 73 0.66 6.17 -13.41
N MET A 74 -0.02 5.84 -14.50
CA MET A 74 -1.43 6.12 -14.72
C MET A 74 -2.31 4.93 -14.32
N THR A 75 -1.92 3.71 -14.70
CA THR A 75 -2.63 2.48 -14.31
C THR A 75 -1.63 1.38 -13.98
N ALA A 76 -1.93 0.57 -12.98
CA ALA A 76 -1.15 -0.62 -12.65
C ALA A 76 -2.11 -1.77 -12.33
N HIS A 77 -1.87 -2.91 -12.96
CA HIS A 77 -2.54 -4.16 -12.69
C HIS A 77 -1.48 -5.17 -12.23
N LEU A 78 -1.65 -5.75 -11.04
CA LEU A 78 -0.70 -6.68 -10.45
C LEU A 78 -1.40 -8.01 -10.13
N GLU A 79 -0.88 -9.09 -10.69
CA GLU A 79 -1.30 -10.46 -10.42
C GLU A 79 -0.29 -11.10 -9.47
N TYR A 80 -0.75 -11.52 -8.30
CA TYR A 80 0.07 -12.22 -7.31
C TYR A 80 -0.03 -13.72 -7.58
N LEU A 81 0.94 -14.25 -8.31
CA LEU A 81 0.98 -15.65 -8.71
C LEU A 81 1.27 -16.55 -7.52
N ASP A 82 2.10 -16.08 -6.58
CA ASP A 82 2.43 -16.79 -5.35
C ASP A 82 2.84 -15.79 -4.23
N ARG A 83 3.26 -16.30 -3.06
CA ARG A 83 3.59 -15.53 -1.87
C ARG A 83 4.99 -14.93 -1.97
N THR A 84 5.06 -13.61 -1.85
CA THR A 84 6.35 -12.92 -1.65
C THR A 84 6.98 -13.23 -0.28
N GLU A 85 8.30 -13.11 -0.17
CA GLU A 85 9.06 -13.29 1.06
C GLU A 85 9.84 -12.02 1.46
N VAL A 86 10.08 -11.84 2.75
CA VAL A 86 11.01 -10.80 3.24
C VAL A 86 12.41 -11.15 2.75
N GLY A 87 13.10 -10.19 2.12
CA GLY A 87 14.44 -10.41 1.59
C GLY A 87 14.60 -9.94 0.14
N PRO A 88 15.68 -10.39 -0.54
CA PRO A 88 16.00 -10.00 -1.89
C PRO A 88 14.90 -10.32 -2.91
N ALA A 89 14.78 -9.44 -3.89
CA ALA A 89 13.82 -9.50 -4.98
C ALA A 89 14.45 -8.96 -6.26
N ILE A 90 14.20 -9.61 -7.39
CA ILE A 90 14.64 -9.17 -8.72
C ILE A 90 13.40 -8.85 -9.55
N PHE A 91 13.41 -7.70 -10.23
CA PHE A 91 12.39 -7.29 -11.18
C PHE A 91 12.99 -7.32 -12.58
N VAL A 92 12.27 -7.95 -13.50
CA VAL A 92 12.57 -7.91 -14.94
C VAL A 92 11.50 -7.09 -15.64
N VAL A 93 11.93 -6.13 -16.44
CA VAL A 93 11.06 -5.19 -17.16
C VAL A 93 11.08 -5.51 -18.65
N GLU A 94 9.90 -5.64 -19.25
CA GLU A 94 9.70 -5.76 -20.68
C GLU A 94 8.82 -4.60 -21.15
N GLU A 95 9.28 -3.82 -22.14
CA GLU A 95 8.47 -2.78 -22.75
C GLU A 95 7.48 -3.39 -23.76
N MET A 96 6.22 -3.53 -23.37
CA MET A 96 5.18 -4.10 -24.24
C MET A 96 4.71 -3.13 -25.31
N LYS A 97 4.72 -1.83 -25.00
CA LYS A 97 4.38 -0.77 -25.93
C LYS A 97 5.13 0.51 -25.58
N ALA A 98 6.08 0.91 -26.40
CA ALA A 98 6.75 2.21 -26.30
C ALA A 98 5.99 3.25 -27.13
N GLY A 99 5.34 4.20 -26.47
CA GLY A 99 4.59 5.27 -27.13
C GLY A 99 5.09 6.65 -26.75
N ARG A 100 4.83 7.65 -27.61
CA ARG A 100 5.25 9.04 -27.39
C ARG A 100 4.66 9.65 -26.11
N GLN A 101 3.38 9.38 -25.82
CA GLN A 101 2.69 9.92 -24.63
C GLN A 101 2.61 8.91 -23.49
N THR A 102 2.51 7.62 -23.80
CA THR A 102 2.36 6.58 -22.80
C THR A 102 3.18 5.35 -23.16
N THR A 103 3.77 4.72 -22.17
CA THR A 103 4.50 3.45 -22.30
C THR A 103 3.82 2.40 -21.43
N VAL A 104 3.71 1.17 -21.95
CA VAL A 104 3.19 0.01 -21.22
C VAL A 104 4.34 -0.94 -20.96
N LEU A 105 4.53 -1.27 -19.68
CA LEU A 105 5.55 -2.20 -19.19
C LEU A 105 4.86 -3.47 -18.68
N GLN A 106 5.44 -4.62 -18.97
CA GLN A 106 5.26 -5.84 -18.19
C GLN A 106 6.45 -5.93 -17.23
N ILE A 107 6.18 -6.06 -15.94
CA ILE A 107 7.20 -6.20 -14.91
C ILE A 107 6.96 -7.52 -14.20
N THR A 108 7.99 -8.35 -14.07
CA THR A 108 7.91 -9.62 -13.35
C THR A 108 8.84 -9.60 -12.15
N LEU A 109 8.31 -9.92 -10.98
CA LEU A 109 9.06 -10.09 -9.74
C LEU A 109 9.46 -11.56 -9.56
N TYR A 110 10.75 -11.76 -9.32
CA TYR A 110 11.36 -13.05 -9.01
C TYR A 110 11.93 -13.04 -7.59
N GLN A 111 11.71 -14.14 -6.87
CA GLN A 111 12.41 -14.47 -5.62
C GLN A 111 12.95 -15.91 -5.68
N ALA A 112 13.89 -16.23 -4.79
CA ALA A 112 14.37 -17.61 -4.66
C ALA A 112 13.24 -18.50 -4.15
N ARG A 113 13.21 -19.76 -4.60
CA ARG A 113 12.22 -20.75 -4.15
C ARG A 113 12.33 -21.05 -2.65
N ASP A 114 11.17 -21.16 -2.00
CA ASP A 114 11.04 -21.56 -0.59
C ASP A 114 11.89 -22.80 -0.26
N GLY A 115 12.68 -22.71 0.80
CA GLY A 115 13.51 -23.81 1.29
C GLY A 115 14.82 -24.06 0.52
N VAL A 116 15.08 -23.32 -0.56
CA VAL A 116 16.33 -23.41 -1.31
C VAL A 116 17.33 -22.39 -0.76
N LYS A 117 18.49 -22.87 -0.30
CA LYS A 117 19.60 -22.02 0.20
C LYS A 117 20.35 -21.25 -0.89
N ASN A 118 19.99 -21.40 -2.17
CA ASN A 118 20.58 -20.61 -3.25
C ASN A 118 19.91 -19.23 -3.31
N PRO A 119 20.59 -18.16 -2.87
CA PRO A 119 20.09 -16.81 -3.02
C PRO A 119 20.04 -16.44 -4.50
N LEU A 120 19.21 -15.44 -4.84
CA LEU A 120 19.35 -14.75 -6.13
C LEU A 120 20.83 -14.32 -6.29
N PRO A 121 21.44 -14.51 -7.48
CA PRO A 121 22.84 -14.15 -7.70
C PRO A 121 23.16 -12.72 -7.30
N THR A 122 24.34 -12.51 -6.70
CA THR A 122 24.86 -11.18 -6.33
C THR A 122 25.58 -10.48 -7.48
N SER A 123 25.78 -11.18 -8.60
CA SER A 123 26.33 -10.69 -9.87
C SER A 123 25.56 -11.28 -11.03
N ALA A 124 25.71 -10.69 -12.23
CA ALA A 124 25.13 -11.26 -13.44
C ALA A 124 25.64 -12.70 -13.69
N PRO A 125 24.79 -13.61 -14.23
CA PRO A 125 23.38 -13.41 -14.58
C PRO A 125 22.48 -13.34 -13.34
N TRP A 126 21.62 -12.33 -13.27
CA TRP A 126 20.81 -11.99 -12.09
C TRP A 126 19.65 -12.95 -11.79
N LEU A 127 19.32 -13.81 -12.75
CA LEU A 127 18.38 -14.92 -12.59
C LEU A 127 19.13 -16.22 -12.83
N PRO A 128 18.96 -17.22 -11.94
CA PRO A 128 19.61 -18.50 -12.09
C PRO A 128 18.99 -19.28 -13.27
N ALA A 129 19.84 -19.87 -14.10
CA ALA A 129 19.43 -20.61 -15.30
C ALA A 129 18.79 -21.97 -14.97
N ASP A 130 18.96 -22.46 -13.74
CA ASP A 130 18.45 -23.74 -13.24
C ASP A 130 16.95 -23.72 -12.89
N GLY A 131 16.28 -22.57 -13.06
CA GLY A 131 14.85 -22.42 -12.77
C GLY A 131 14.52 -22.31 -11.27
N THR A 132 15.52 -22.10 -10.41
CA THR A 132 15.30 -21.92 -8.95
C THR A 132 14.70 -20.57 -8.59
N ALA A 133 14.68 -19.60 -9.51
CA ALA A 133 13.95 -18.36 -9.36
C ALA A 133 12.47 -18.54 -9.74
N LYS A 134 11.60 -18.15 -8.81
CA LYS A 134 10.16 -18.27 -8.93
C LYS A 134 9.53 -16.93 -9.23
N ARG A 135 8.57 -16.91 -10.15
CA ARG A 135 7.75 -15.74 -10.47
C ARG A 135 6.69 -15.57 -9.39
N GLU A 136 6.80 -14.51 -8.61
CA GLU A 136 5.89 -14.26 -7.49
C GLU A 136 4.76 -13.31 -7.89
N VAL A 137 5.09 -12.28 -8.67
CA VAL A 137 4.13 -11.26 -9.08
C VAL A 137 4.43 -10.81 -10.50
N VAL A 138 3.39 -10.66 -11.31
CA VAL A 138 3.48 -10.04 -12.65
C VAL A 138 2.62 -8.79 -12.65
N ALA A 139 3.11 -7.73 -13.28
CA ALA A 139 2.42 -6.46 -13.36
C ALA A 139 2.40 -5.91 -14.78
N PHE A 140 1.24 -5.40 -15.20
CA PHE A 140 1.14 -4.50 -16.35
C PHE A 140 0.98 -3.08 -15.84
N VAL A 141 1.95 -2.23 -16.18
CA VAL A 141 2.03 -0.85 -15.70
C VAL A 141 2.03 0.09 -16.90
N LYS A 142 1.09 1.03 -16.93
CA LYS A 142 1.03 2.09 -17.94
C LYS A 142 1.48 3.38 -17.31
N ASN A 143 2.49 3.98 -17.93
CA ASN A 143 3.12 5.20 -17.46
C ASN A 143 3.03 6.32 -18.51
N THR A 144 3.17 7.55 -18.04
CA THR A 144 3.16 8.78 -18.82
C THR A 144 4.01 9.85 -18.11
N ASP A 145 4.01 11.06 -18.66
CA ASP A 145 4.53 12.26 -18.01
C ASP A 145 3.33 13.17 -17.74
N PHE A 146 2.88 13.23 -16.48
CA PHE A 146 1.70 14.02 -16.14
C PHE A 146 1.92 15.52 -16.34
N ASP A 147 3.17 15.97 -16.29
CA ASP A 147 3.50 17.39 -16.41
C ASP A 147 3.45 17.86 -17.88
N LYS A 148 3.49 16.92 -18.84
CA LYS A 148 3.27 17.15 -20.28
C LYS A 148 1.85 16.90 -20.75
N LEU A 149 0.94 16.47 -19.86
CA LEU A 149 -0.46 16.28 -20.24
C LEU A 149 -1.18 17.63 -20.27
N GLU A 150 -1.48 18.09 -21.48
CA GLU A 150 -2.26 19.30 -21.73
C GLU A 150 -3.64 18.92 -22.31
N GLY A 151 -4.66 19.70 -21.96
CA GLY A 151 -6.01 19.48 -22.46
C GLY A 151 -7.08 20.31 -21.76
N LEU A 152 -8.30 20.24 -22.27
CA LEU A 152 -9.44 20.93 -21.68
C LEU A 152 -9.86 20.24 -20.37
N THR A 153 -9.84 20.98 -19.27
CA THR A 153 -10.51 20.56 -18.04
C THR A 153 -11.93 21.11 -18.06
N LEU A 154 -12.90 20.24 -18.29
CA LEU A 154 -14.32 20.61 -18.30
C LEU A 154 -14.97 20.26 -16.97
N LYS A 155 -15.79 21.16 -16.44
CA LYS A 155 -16.64 20.85 -15.29
C LYS A 155 -17.64 19.77 -15.73
N THR A 156 -17.51 18.58 -15.18
CA THR A 156 -18.47 17.51 -15.42
C THR A 156 -19.69 17.68 -14.50
N GLY A 157 -20.82 17.07 -14.86
CA GLY A 157 -21.99 16.96 -13.99
C GLY A 157 -21.82 15.93 -12.86
N PHE A 158 -20.63 15.32 -12.72
CA PHE A 158 -20.35 14.30 -11.73
C PHE A 158 -20.48 14.88 -10.32
N LYS A 159 -21.22 14.17 -9.45
CA LYS A 159 -21.35 14.47 -8.03
C LYS A 159 -21.00 13.21 -7.25
N LEU A 160 -20.34 13.39 -6.11
CA LEU A 160 -20.09 12.30 -5.16
C LEU A 160 -21.40 11.90 -4.51
N GLU A 161 -21.67 10.60 -4.44
CA GLU A 161 -22.75 10.03 -3.65
C GLU A 161 -22.17 9.04 -2.63
N PRO A 162 -22.38 9.27 -1.31
CA PRO A 162 -23.04 10.44 -0.73
C PRO A 162 -22.24 11.74 -0.96
N PRO A 163 -22.90 12.92 -0.97
CA PRO A 163 -22.19 14.19 -1.03
C PRO A 163 -21.21 14.29 0.15
N PRO A 164 -20.01 14.86 -0.06
CA PRO A 164 -19.01 14.96 1.00
C PRO A 164 -19.59 15.72 2.20
N ASP A 165 -19.24 15.29 3.41
CA ASP A 165 -19.72 15.89 4.66
C ASP A 165 -19.61 17.42 4.63
N ALA A 166 -20.68 18.10 5.06
CA ALA A 166 -20.76 19.56 5.06
C ALA A 166 -19.67 20.25 5.90
N MET A 167 -19.00 19.49 6.78
CA MET A 167 -17.83 19.94 7.53
C MET A 167 -16.68 18.95 7.31
N PRO A 168 -15.73 19.25 6.41
CA PRO A 168 -14.56 18.40 6.25
C PRO A 168 -13.76 18.37 7.55
N PRO A 169 -13.14 17.23 7.89
CA PRO A 169 -12.31 17.13 9.08
C PRO A 169 -11.22 18.19 9.12
N SER A 170 -10.97 18.75 10.29
CA SER A 170 -9.79 19.60 10.48
C SER A 170 -8.60 18.72 10.80
N LEU A 171 -7.68 18.55 9.84
CA LEU A 171 -6.47 17.74 10.03
C LEU A 171 -5.66 18.15 11.27
N ALA A 172 -5.66 19.45 11.60
CA ALA A 172 -5.02 19.98 12.81
C ALA A 172 -5.71 19.50 14.09
N ARG A 173 -7.05 19.62 14.15
CA ARG A 173 -7.83 19.16 15.31
C ARG A 173 -7.81 17.64 15.46
N MET A 174 -7.82 16.91 14.33
CA MET A 174 -7.71 15.44 14.34
C MET A 174 -6.41 14.98 14.98
N ARG A 175 -5.29 15.63 14.65
CA ARG A 175 -3.98 15.34 15.26
C ARG A 175 -3.98 15.54 16.77
N GLN A 176 -4.69 16.55 17.25
CA GLN A 176 -4.82 16.86 18.67
C GLN A 176 -5.89 16.01 19.38
N GLY A 177 -6.66 15.20 18.64
CA GLY A 177 -7.78 14.44 19.20
C GLY A 177 -9.04 15.28 19.51
N HIS A 178 -9.05 16.56 19.11
CA HIS A 178 -10.12 17.54 19.36
C HIS A 178 -11.08 17.72 18.17
N ASP A 179 -10.97 16.87 17.14
CA ASP A 179 -11.91 16.88 16.03
C ASP A 179 -13.26 16.28 16.51
N PRO A 180 -14.39 16.98 16.23
CA PRO A 180 -15.70 16.58 16.72
C PRO A 180 -16.29 15.39 15.97
N LEU A 181 -15.83 15.10 14.74
CA LEU A 181 -16.36 14.02 13.91
C LEU A 181 -15.41 12.82 13.90
N TRP A 182 -14.12 13.06 13.94
CA TRP A 182 -13.10 12.03 13.78
C TRP A 182 -12.28 11.84 15.04
N CYS A 183 -11.95 10.59 15.34
CA CYS A 183 -11.01 10.24 16.40
C CYS A 183 -9.92 9.33 15.85
N ARG A 184 -8.76 9.34 16.51
CA ARG A 184 -7.73 8.32 16.25
C ARG A 184 -8.35 6.97 16.59
N TYR A 185 -8.39 6.06 15.62
CA TYR A 185 -8.99 4.75 15.81
C TYR A 185 -8.27 4.03 16.96
N PRO A 186 -8.93 3.80 18.11
CA PRO A 186 -8.34 3.09 19.22
C PRO A 186 -8.44 1.61 18.86
N ALA A 187 -7.44 1.09 18.13
CA ALA A 187 -7.35 -0.34 17.90
C ALA A 187 -7.32 -1.05 19.26
N PRO A 188 -8.30 -1.92 19.58
CA PRO A 188 -8.16 -2.73 20.77
C PRO A 188 -6.88 -3.56 20.62
N ALA A 189 -6.09 -3.68 21.69
CA ALA A 189 -4.79 -4.37 21.65
C ALA A 189 -4.88 -5.82 21.12
N HIS A 190 -6.06 -6.43 21.15
CA HIS A 190 -6.37 -7.77 20.67
C HIS A 190 -6.76 -7.87 19.18
N HIS A 191 -6.91 -6.75 18.45
CA HIS A 191 -7.25 -6.78 17.03
C HIS A 191 -6.01 -7.16 16.19
N ARG A 192 -5.80 -8.47 16.01
CA ARG A 192 -4.59 -9.10 15.42
C ARG A 192 -4.14 -8.53 14.07
N ALA A 193 -5.02 -7.92 13.29
CA ALA A 193 -4.66 -7.25 12.04
C ALA A 193 -3.90 -5.93 12.26
N LEU A 194 -4.24 -5.18 13.31
CA LEU A 194 -3.68 -3.85 13.60
C LEU A 194 -2.38 -3.93 14.42
N THR A 195 -2.06 -5.10 14.95
CA THR A 195 -0.78 -5.36 15.62
C THR A 195 0.34 -5.74 14.63
N GLN A 196 0.01 -5.95 13.36
CA GLN A 196 0.96 -6.32 12.31
C GLN A 196 1.88 -5.14 11.96
N PRO A 197 3.17 -5.39 11.61
CA PRO A 197 4.14 -4.34 11.32
C PRO A 197 3.69 -3.31 10.28
N ALA A 198 3.12 -3.75 9.15
CA ALA A 198 2.67 -2.84 8.09
C ALA A 198 1.56 -1.88 8.55
N PHE A 199 0.66 -2.34 9.44
CA PHE A 199 -0.41 -1.51 9.97
C PHE A 199 0.11 -0.53 11.04
N LYS A 200 1.14 -0.91 11.81
CA LYS A 200 1.82 0.01 12.74
C LYS A 200 2.57 1.15 12.04
N ALA A 201 2.89 1.00 10.76
CA ALA A 201 3.46 2.08 9.96
C ALA A 201 2.46 3.20 9.65
N LEU A 202 1.17 2.98 9.87
CA LEU A 202 0.10 3.94 9.62
C LEU A 202 -0.62 4.33 10.91
N GLU A 203 -1.12 5.55 10.90
CA GLU A 203 -2.16 5.99 11.82
C GLU A 203 -3.49 6.08 11.09
N TYR A 204 -4.54 5.70 11.82
CA TYR A 204 -5.89 5.62 11.30
C TYR A 204 -6.78 6.55 12.13
N TYR A 205 -7.66 7.26 11.43
CA TYR A 205 -8.73 8.01 12.06
C TYR A 205 -10.05 7.55 11.46
N SER A 206 -11.00 7.29 12.34
CA SER A 206 -12.33 6.80 11.99
C SER A 206 -13.38 7.76 12.54
N PRO A 207 -14.60 7.75 11.96
CA PRO A 207 -15.69 8.53 12.52
C PRO A 207 -15.98 8.09 13.95
N ARG A 208 -16.33 9.04 14.81
CA ARG A 208 -16.78 8.74 16.18
C ARG A 208 -18.13 8.04 16.12
N ALA A 209 -18.36 7.10 17.03
CA ALA A 209 -19.63 6.37 17.11
C ALA A 209 -20.84 7.31 17.27
N GLU A 210 -20.65 8.42 17.99
CA GLU A 210 -21.66 9.46 18.24
C GLU A 210 -21.79 10.51 17.12
N SER A 211 -20.92 10.51 16.13
CA SER A 211 -21.02 11.46 15.01
C SER A 211 -22.18 11.05 14.09
N LYS A 212 -22.81 12.01 13.39
CA LYS A 212 -23.74 11.71 12.28
C LYS A 212 -23.03 11.07 11.07
N ALA A 213 -21.70 11.19 11.03
CA ALA A 213 -20.79 10.39 10.21
C ALA A 213 -20.49 9.01 10.83
N GLY A 214 -21.23 8.63 11.89
CA GLY A 214 -21.11 7.40 12.66
C GLY A 214 -21.00 6.20 11.72
N PRO A 215 -20.33 5.11 12.18
CA PRO A 215 -19.70 4.12 11.31
C PRO A 215 -20.65 3.87 10.17
N THR A 216 -20.27 4.27 8.95
CA THR A 216 -21.12 4.14 7.77
C THR A 216 -21.58 2.70 7.71
N ALA A 217 -22.72 2.44 8.35
CA ALA A 217 -23.25 1.13 8.69
C ALA A 217 -24.07 0.60 7.51
N ALA A 218 -23.87 1.19 6.33
CA ALA A 218 -24.04 0.48 5.09
C ALA A 218 -23.03 -0.68 5.13
N ALA A 219 -23.55 -1.90 5.28
CA ALA A 219 -22.75 -3.11 5.41
C ALA A 219 -21.62 -3.13 4.35
N GLY A 220 -20.37 -3.01 4.80
CA GLY A 220 -19.19 -3.07 3.94
C GLY A 220 -18.48 -1.74 3.63
N LEU A 221 -18.99 -0.58 4.05
CA LEU A 221 -18.29 0.71 3.86
C LEU A 221 -17.40 1.07 5.05
N LEU A 222 -16.12 1.39 4.78
CA LEU A 222 -15.13 1.77 5.81
C LEU A 222 -14.44 3.08 5.45
N ASP A 223 -14.95 4.19 5.97
CA ASP A 223 -14.32 5.49 5.83
C ASP A 223 -13.22 5.72 6.87
N ARG A 224 -12.00 6.01 6.39
CA ARG A 224 -10.84 6.27 7.25
C ARG A 224 -9.89 7.28 6.64
N TRP A 225 -9.44 8.22 7.46
CA TRP A 225 -8.22 8.97 7.17
C TRP A 225 -7.00 8.17 7.59
N ILE A 226 -5.95 8.27 6.76
CA ILE A 226 -4.68 7.61 7.00
C ILE A 226 -3.51 8.55 6.81
N ARG A 227 -2.48 8.36 7.63
CA ARG A 227 -1.16 8.98 7.49
C ARG A 227 -0.09 7.99 7.92
N PHE A 228 1.16 8.18 7.51
CA PHE A 228 2.25 7.44 8.13
C PHE A 228 2.46 7.90 9.58
N ALA A 229 2.72 6.94 10.46
CA ALA A 229 2.96 7.19 11.88
C ALA A 229 4.24 8.01 12.11
N ASN A 230 5.25 7.81 11.26
CA ASN A 230 6.52 8.55 11.26
C ASN A 230 6.45 9.96 10.65
N GLY A 231 5.27 10.41 10.20
CA GLY A 231 5.11 11.73 9.58
C GLY A 231 5.54 11.82 8.11
N GLU A 232 5.99 10.73 7.50
CA GLU A 232 6.29 10.65 6.06
C GLU A 232 5.08 11.08 5.24
N ARG A 233 5.33 11.82 4.15
CA ARG A 233 4.27 12.27 3.23
C ARG A 233 4.02 11.20 2.19
N PHE A 234 2.75 10.96 1.88
CA PHE A 234 2.41 10.22 0.66
C PHE A 234 2.82 11.00 -0.58
N THR A 235 3.66 10.40 -1.41
CA THR A 235 4.08 10.93 -2.71
C THR A 235 3.54 10.05 -3.85
N ARG A 236 3.58 10.55 -5.10
CA ARG A 236 3.20 9.75 -6.29
C ARG A 236 3.94 8.40 -6.34
N ARG A 237 5.18 8.36 -5.84
CA ARG A 237 6.06 7.19 -5.83
C ARG A 237 5.71 6.11 -4.80
N ILE A 238 4.83 6.40 -3.84
CA ILE A 238 4.45 5.48 -2.74
C ILE A 238 2.93 5.26 -2.62
N SER A 239 2.19 5.57 -3.68
CA SER A 239 0.72 5.46 -3.72
C SER A 239 0.21 4.02 -3.68
N GLY A 240 0.97 3.05 -4.21
CA GLY A 240 0.62 1.62 -4.21
C GLY A 240 0.32 1.06 -2.82
N PHE A 241 0.95 1.60 -1.78
CA PHE A 241 0.72 1.19 -0.39
C PHE A 241 -0.70 1.45 0.10
N ARG A 242 -1.38 2.47 -0.42
CA ARG A 242 -2.77 2.80 -0.05
C ARG A 242 -3.80 1.85 -0.67
N GLY A 243 -3.53 1.35 -1.88
CA GLY A 243 -4.54 0.70 -2.73
C GLY A 243 -4.99 -0.69 -2.27
N ARG A 244 -4.21 -1.39 -1.44
CA ARG A 244 -4.55 -2.72 -0.93
C ARG A 244 -4.95 -2.67 0.54
N ARG A 245 -6.24 -2.43 0.81
CA ARG A 245 -6.89 -2.70 2.11
C ARG A 245 -8.11 -3.58 1.87
N VAL A 246 -7.96 -4.89 2.03
CA VAL A 246 -9.11 -5.80 2.15
C VAL A 246 -9.22 -6.13 3.63
N ALA A 247 -10.32 -5.71 4.25
CA ALA A 247 -10.66 -6.14 5.60
C ALA A 247 -10.97 -7.65 5.54
N HIS A 248 -10.05 -8.48 6.02
CA HIS A 248 -10.42 -9.82 6.46
C HIS A 248 -11.16 -9.68 7.79
N ASP A 249 -12.44 -9.33 7.74
CA ASP A 249 -13.38 -9.61 8.83
C ASP A 249 -14.43 -10.58 8.30
N ARG A 250 -14.05 -11.87 8.20
CA ARG A 250 -15.05 -12.94 8.12
C ARG A 250 -15.53 -13.20 9.54
N ARG A 251 -16.41 -12.34 10.04
CA ARG A 251 -17.30 -12.72 11.14
C ARG A 251 -18.51 -13.41 10.54
N VAL A 252 -18.47 -14.74 10.57
CA VAL A 252 -19.66 -15.59 10.49
C VAL A 252 -20.60 -15.12 11.59
N LEU A 253 -21.76 -14.60 11.21
CA LEU A 253 -22.84 -14.32 12.15
C LEU A 253 -23.21 -15.65 12.83
N PRO A 254 -23.29 -15.73 14.17
CA PRO A 254 -23.98 -16.86 14.78
C PRO A 254 -25.45 -16.82 14.37
N PRO A 255 -26.11 -17.98 14.16
CA PRO A 255 -27.55 -18.01 13.95
C PRO A 255 -28.22 -17.39 15.17
N GLY A 256 -29.16 -16.47 14.93
CA GLY A 256 -29.95 -15.84 15.97
C GLY A 256 -30.71 -16.88 16.83
N PRO A 257 -31.15 -16.50 18.04
CA PRO A 257 -31.82 -17.43 18.94
C PRO A 257 -33.10 -17.95 18.27
N ALA A 258 -33.16 -19.27 18.06
CA ALA A 258 -34.39 -19.96 17.74
C ALA A 258 -35.33 -19.81 18.93
N THR A 259 -36.33 -18.94 18.79
CA THR A 259 -37.49 -18.92 19.68
C THR A 259 -38.29 -20.20 19.44
N TYR A 260 -38.06 -21.22 20.26
CA TYR A 260 -39.06 -22.26 20.47
C TYR A 260 -40.00 -21.78 21.58
N GLY A 261 -41.17 -21.31 21.16
CA GLY A 261 -42.34 -21.23 22.02
C GLY A 261 -42.82 -22.64 22.36
N ARG A 262 -43.36 -22.78 23.57
CA ARG A 262 -43.97 -24.01 24.09
C ARG A 262 -45.08 -24.54 23.21
#